data_AF-A0A7U9X680-F1
#
_entry.id   AF-A0A7U9X680-F1
#
_cell.length_a   1.000
_cell.length_b   1.000
_cell.length_c   1.000
_cell.angle_alpha   90.00
_cell.angle_beta   90.00
_cell.angle_gamma   90.00
#
_symmetry.space_group_name_H-M   'P 1'
#
loop_
_entity.id
_entity.type
_entity.pdbx_description
1 polymer ?
#
loop_
_entity_poly.entity_id
_entity_poly.type
_entity_poly.pdbx_seq_one_letter_code
_entity_poly.pdbx_strand_id
1 'polypeptide(L)' 'MEQHLHNIGIQCIADLKGRNPEELYHLDCLKKGFQDDRCVLYVYRCAVYYAEHEQHEPEKLKWWYWKDKDYPEN' A
#
# COMPACT_ATOMS: atom_id res chain seq x y z
N MET A 1 5.17 10.74 -5.77
CA MET A 1 4.88 9.59 -4.89
C MET A 1 4.51 10.05 -3.47
N GLU A 2 5.27 10.95 -2.84
CA GLU A 2 4.98 11.48 -1.48
C GLU A 2 3.62 12.18 -1.34
N GLN A 3 3.14 12.89 -2.39
CA GLN A 3 1.87 13.61 -2.33
C GLN A 3 0.63 12.70 -2.29
N HIS A 4 0.72 11.45 -2.77
CA HIS A 4 -0.43 10.54 -2.82
C HIS A 4 -0.73 9.98 -1.42
N LEU A 5 0.31 9.61 -0.69
CA LEU A 5 0.24 9.12 0.69
C LEU A 5 -0.35 10.18 1.64
N HIS A 6 0.12 11.42 1.53
CA HIS A 6 -0.41 12.54 2.32
C HIS A 6 -1.90 12.81 2.04
N ASN A 7 -2.37 12.62 0.79
CA ASN A 7 -3.75 12.89 0.40
C ASN A 7 -4.76 11.92 1.03
N ILE A 8 -4.33 10.69 1.35
CA ILE A 8 -5.16 9.70 2.07
C ILE A 8 -4.92 9.69 3.58
N GLY A 9 -4.17 10.66 4.10
CA GLY A 9 -3.89 10.78 5.54
C GLY A 9 -2.73 9.92 6.03
N ILE A 10 -2.00 9.24 5.13
CA ILE A 10 -0.85 8.41 5.49
C ILE A 10 0.39 9.28 5.49
N GLN A 11 0.77 9.73 6.69
CA GLN A 11 1.99 10.53 6.90
C GLN A 11 3.18 9.65 7.27
N CYS A 12 2.93 8.44 7.79
CA CYS A 12 3.96 7.52 8.24
C CYS A 12 3.54 6.08 7.96
N ILE A 13 4.55 5.23 7.80
CA ILE A 13 4.40 3.78 7.63
C ILE A 13 3.57 3.18 8.78
N ALA A 14 3.72 3.68 10.01
CA ALA A 14 2.97 3.18 11.16
C ALA A 14 1.43 3.28 11.00
N ASP A 15 0.91 4.23 10.21
CA ASP A 15 -0.53 4.38 9.97
C ASP A 15 -1.08 3.28 9.03
N LEU A 16 -0.20 2.63 8.27
CA LEU A 16 -0.51 1.51 7.39
C LEU A 16 -0.67 0.20 8.16
N LYS A 17 -0.19 0.13 9.41
CA LYS A 17 -0.18 -1.10 10.19
C LYS A 17 -1.60 -1.57 10.48
N GLY A 18 -1.95 -2.77 10.02
CA GLY A 18 -3.30 -3.34 10.17
C GLY A 18 -4.36 -2.72 9.25
N ARG A 19 -3.95 -1.99 8.20
CA ARG A 19 -4.84 -1.49 7.14
C ARG A 19 -4.80 -2.41 5.93
N ASN A 20 -5.93 -2.56 5.24
CA ASN A 20 -5.95 -3.28 3.98
C ASN A 20 -5.39 -2.41 2.83
N PRO A 21 -4.36 -2.87 2.09
CA PRO A 21 -3.77 -2.09 1.01
C PRO A 21 -4.75 -1.81 -0.13
N GLU A 22 -5.72 -2.70 -0.36
CA GLU A 22 -6.79 -2.50 -1.35
C GLU A 22 -7.77 -1.41 -0.94
N GLU A 23 -8.16 -1.35 0.33
CA GLU A 23 -9.00 -0.28 0.84
C GLU A 23 -8.28 1.07 0.76
N LEU A 24 -7.00 1.13 1.10
CA LEU A 24 -6.20 2.36 0.99
C LEU A 24 -6.13 2.86 -0.44
N TYR A 25 -5.90 1.96 -1.40
CA TYR A 25 -5.92 2.28 -2.81
C TYR A 25 -7.30 2.76 -3.28
N HIS A 26 -8.37 2.11 -2.82
CA HIS A 26 -9.73 2.51 -3.17
C HIS A 26 -10.06 3.89 -2.59
N LEU A 27 -9.68 4.16 -1.35
CA LEU A 27 -9.81 5.46 -0.71
C LEU A 27 -9.03 6.54 -1.46
N ASP A 28 -7.81 6.24 -1.93
CA ASP A 28 -7.00 7.15 -2.74
C ASP A 28 -7.70 7.50 -4.06
N CYS A 29 -8.21 6.49 -4.77
CA CYS A 29 -8.97 6.68 -6.00
C CYS A 29 -10.24 7.52 -5.77
N LEU A 30 -10.96 7.24 -4.68
CA LEU A 30 -12.15 8.01 -4.30
C LEU A 30 -11.81 9.46 -3.96
N LYS A 31 -10.72 9.71 -3.23
CA LYS A 31 -10.25 11.06 -2.87
C LYS A 31 -9.79 11.86 -4.08
N LYS A 32 -9.14 11.20 -5.03
CA LYS A 32 -8.70 11.81 -6.29
C LYS A 32 -9.84 12.01 -7.28
N GLY A 33 -10.92 11.26 -7.15
CA GLY A 33 -12.04 11.24 -8.11
C GLY A 33 -11.70 10.53 -9.42
N PHE A 34 -10.58 9.81 -9.48
CA PHE A 34 -10.18 8.98 -10.61
C PHE A 34 -9.44 7.74 -10.11
N GLN A 35 -9.49 6.67 -10.91
CA GLN A 35 -8.80 5.43 -10.59
C GLN A 35 -7.36 5.49 -11.09
N ASP A 36 -6.40 5.36 -10.18
CA ASP A 36 -4.98 5.29 -10.51
C ASP A 36 -4.62 3.93 -11.17
N ASP A 37 -3.37 3.76 -11.55
CA ASP A 37 -2.90 2.47 -12.05
C ASP A 37 -2.77 1.43 -10.92
N ARG A 38 -2.93 0.16 -11.26
CA ARG A 38 -2.71 -0.97 -10.31
C ARG A 38 -1.29 -0.99 -9.74
N CYS A 39 -0.32 -0.33 -10.39
CA CYS A 39 1.02 -0.14 -9.85
C CYS A 39 1.00 0.54 -8.46
N VAL A 40 0.05 1.46 -8.23
CA VAL A 40 -0.10 2.16 -6.95
C VAL A 40 -0.57 1.18 -5.86
N LEU A 41 -1.49 0.26 -6.20
CA LEU A 41 -1.92 -0.80 -5.28
C LEU A 41 -0.74 -1.66 -4.81
N TYR A 42 0.19 -2.01 -5.69
CA TYR A 42 1.35 -2.84 -5.32
C TYR A 42 2.30 -2.11 -4.38
N VAL A 43 2.41 -0.78 -4.50
CA VAL A 43 3.16 0.04 -3.56
C VAL A 43 2.49 0.03 -2.18
N TYR A 44 1.15 0.14 -2.12
CA TYR A 44 0.41 0.01 -0.86
C TYR A 44 0.59 -1.36 -0.22
N ARG A 45 0.50 -2.46 -0.99
CA ARG A 45 0.75 -3.82 -0.50
C ARG A 45 2.13 -3.95 0.13
N CYS A 46 3.15 -3.42 -0.53
CA CYS A 46 4.52 -3.41 -0.01
C CYS A 46 4.65 -2.57 1.27
N ALA A 47 4.00 -1.41 1.32
CA ALA A 47 4.09 -0.48 2.43
C ALA A 47 3.34 -0.98 3.68
N VAL A 48 2.16 -1.60 3.51
CA VAL A 48 1.42 -2.28 4.59
C VAL A 48 2.23 -3.46 5.11
N TYR A 49 2.76 -4.33 4.24
CA TYR A 49 3.61 -5.44 4.65
C TYR A 49 4.82 -4.98 5.48
N TYR A 50 5.45 -3.88 5.06
CA TYR A 50 6.55 -3.27 5.81
C TYR A 50 6.09 -2.70 7.17
N ALA A 51 4.87 -2.19 7.27
CA ALA A 51 4.33 -1.67 8.52
C ALA A 51 3.90 -2.78 9.51
N GLU A 52 3.38 -3.88 8.99
CA GLU A 52 2.87 -5.01 9.79
C GLU A 52 3.99 -5.87 10.38
N HIS A 53 5.04 -6.11 9.60
CA HIS A 53 6.18 -6.91 10.06
C HIS A 53 7.30 -6.02 10.59
N GLU A 54 8.00 -6.48 11.63
CA GLU A 54 9.20 -5.81 12.15
C GLU A 54 10.49 -6.38 11.52
N GLN A 55 10.47 -7.68 11.20
CA GLN A 55 11.47 -8.33 10.35
C GLN A 55 10.90 -8.51 8.94
N HIS A 56 11.49 -7.79 7.98
CA HIS A 56 11.06 -7.85 6.59
C HIS A 56 11.95 -8.76 5.75
N GLU A 57 11.33 -9.49 4.83
CA GLU A 57 12.05 -10.18 3.78
C GLU A 57 12.40 -9.20 2.64
N PRO A 58 13.68 -9.06 2.25
CA PRO A 58 14.11 -8.08 1.24
C PRO A 58 13.47 -8.32 -0.15
N GLU A 59 12.96 -9.52 -0.40
CA GLU A 59 12.22 -9.85 -1.60
C GLU A 59 10.80 -9.28 -1.60
N LYS A 60 10.15 -9.23 -0.43
CA LYS A 60 8.80 -8.67 -0.24
C LYS A 60 8.80 -7.15 -0.08
N LEU A 61 9.97 -6.53 0.13
CA LEU A 61 10.14 -5.06 0.09
C LEU A 61 10.13 -4.46 -1.31
N LYS A 62 10.01 -5.33 -2.31
CA LYS A 62 10.01 -4.93 -3.71
C LYS A 62 8.57 -4.79 -4.15
N TRP A 63 8.13 -3.58 -4.47
CA TRP A 63 6.75 -3.34 -4.94
C TRP A 63 6.37 -4.26 -6.12
N TRP A 64 7.32 -4.61 -7.00
CA TRP A 64 7.06 -5.50 -8.14
C TRP A 64 6.80 -6.95 -7.75
N TYR A 65 7.23 -7.38 -6.55
CA TYR A 65 6.91 -8.70 -6.00
C TYR A 65 5.40 -8.85 -5.81
N TRP A 66 4.71 -7.77 -5.46
CA TRP A 66 3.28 -7.72 -5.19
C TRP A 66 2.41 -7.60 -6.45
N LYS A 67 3.01 -7.43 -7.63
CA LYS A 67 2.28 -7.33 -8.90
C LYS A 67 1.58 -8.63 -9.28
N ASP A 68 2.21 -9.77 -8.97
CA ASP A 68 1.71 -11.12 -9.30
C ASP A 68 1.17 -11.86 -8.05
N LYS A 69 1.31 -11.25 -6.88
CA LYS A 69 0.90 -11.81 -5.60
C LYS A 69 -0.33 -11.11 -5.09
N ASP A 70 -1.35 -11.88 -4.77
CA ASP A 70 -2.49 -11.37 -4.03
C ASP A 70 -2.12 -11.15 -2.56
N TYR A 71 -2.63 -10.07 -1.96
CA TYR A 71 -2.38 -9.80 -0.55
C TYR A 71 -3.32 -10.72 0.23
N PRO A 72 -2.83 -11.64 1.08
CA PRO A 72 -3.72 -12.53 1.80
C PRO A 72 -4.65 -11.70 2.71
N GLU A 73 -5.96 -11.77 2.46
CA GLU A 73 -6.98 -11.31 3.42
C GLU A 73 -6.79 -12.13 4.70
N ASN A 74 -6.46 -11.45 5.80
CA ASN A 74 -6.24 -12.07 7.11
C ASN A 74 -7.56 -12.18 7.88
#